data_AF-A0A2N7DCY3-F1
#
_entry.id   AF-A0A2N7DCY3-F1
#
_cell.length_a   1.000
_cell.length_b   1.000
_cell.length_c   1.000
_cell.angle_alpha   90.00
_cell.angle_beta   90.00
_cell.angle_gamma   90.00
#
_symmetry.space_group_name_H-M   'P 1'
#
loop_
_entity.id
_entity.type
_entity.pdbx_description
1 polymer ?
#
loop_
_entity_poly.entity_id
_entity_poly.type
_entity_poly.pdbx_seq_one_letter_code
_entity_poly.pdbx_strand_id
1 'polypeptide(L)'
;MTEYDAFIAFISFCFGALSIYLTAYTKEKGKNKALKEDVFELENEKQKIIAKFQTEMEEIKKQHSLDVKKREFKYIDKREQFTKYFALLEGFHSKTNSMIVQSFQPIIGEFLVAFMNGTQEEQNVAIHNFSNSINVLSQELNNELLTLKTETHGVRLISSVELDLLLNELEFAVTKSTNDATAMTQFMSKPEFWADQSLLKPYEEQNLKSGEKVAEIHEKVKLQMKAELNVI
;
A
#
# COMPACT_ATOMS: atom_id res chain seq x y z
N MET A 1 15.21 108.34 -28.44
CA MET A 1 15.23 106.88 -28.58
C MET A 1 15.32 106.62 -30.08
N THR A 2 16.49 106.23 -30.55
CA THR A 2 16.76 106.09 -31.98
C THR A 2 16.07 104.85 -32.52
N GLU A 3 15.62 104.83 -33.78
CA GLU A 3 14.99 103.65 -34.43
C GLU A 3 15.82 102.36 -34.28
N TYR A 4 17.14 102.53 -34.11
CA TYR A 4 18.11 101.50 -33.81
C TYR A 4 17.89 100.79 -32.45
N ASP A 5 17.47 101.51 -31.40
CA ASP A 5 17.21 100.94 -30.07
C ASP A 5 15.97 100.05 -30.07
N ALA A 6 14.94 100.46 -30.83
CA ALA A 6 13.70 99.69 -30.99
C ALA A 6 13.94 98.39 -31.78
N PHE A 7 14.81 98.44 -32.81
CA PHE A 7 15.22 97.27 -33.58
C PHE A 7 16.03 96.27 -32.73
N ILE A 8 16.98 96.74 -31.92
CA ILE A 8 17.74 95.89 -30.98
C ILE A 8 16.83 95.26 -29.92
N ALA A 9 15.87 96.02 -29.38
CA ALA A 9 14.90 95.51 -28.41
C ALA A 9 14.00 94.42 -29.02
N PHE A 10 13.55 94.59 -30.27
CA PHE A 10 12.77 93.60 -30.99
C PHE A 10 13.56 92.31 -31.26
N ILE A 11 14.82 92.42 -31.69
CA ILE A 11 15.70 91.25 -31.87
C ILE A 11 15.92 90.53 -30.54
N SER A 12 16.18 91.28 -29.46
CA SER A 12 16.40 90.72 -28.12
C SER A 12 15.14 90.01 -27.59
N PHE A 13 13.95 90.55 -27.85
CA PHE A 13 12.67 89.91 -27.53
C PHE A 13 12.47 88.62 -28.32
N CYS A 14 12.73 88.63 -29.63
CA CYS A 14 12.66 87.44 -30.49
C CYS A 14 13.64 86.35 -30.06
N PHE A 15 14.87 86.72 -29.69
CA PHE A 15 15.85 85.78 -29.13
C PHE A 15 15.39 85.22 -27.78
N GLY A 16 14.86 86.05 -26.88
CA GLY A 16 14.31 85.60 -25.60
C GLY A 16 13.15 84.62 -25.77
N ALA A 17 12.21 84.93 -26.66
CA ALA A 17 11.07 84.05 -27.00
C ALA A 17 11.55 82.71 -27.60
N LEU A 18 12.53 82.76 -28.51
CA LEU A 18 13.11 81.56 -29.12
C LEU A 18 13.85 80.70 -28.08
N SER A 19 14.61 81.32 -27.17
CA SER A 19 15.31 80.61 -26.08
C SER A 19 14.33 79.93 -25.11
N ILE A 20 13.23 80.60 -24.73
CA ILE A 20 12.19 80.02 -23.88
C ILE A 20 11.52 78.85 -24.60
N TYR A 21 11.17 79.01 -25.89
CA TYR A 21 10.57 77.95 -26.71
C TYR A 21 11.48 76.74 -26.82
N LEU A 22 12.76 76.93 -27.15
CA LEU A 22 13.74 75.85 -27.25
C LEU A 22 13.95 75.15 -25.90
N THR A 23 13.98 75.89 -24.79
CA THR A 23 14.09 75.33 -23.44
C THR A 23 12.86 74.50 -23.06
N ALA A 24 11.65 75.00 -23.35
CA ALA A 24 10.42 74.26 -23.11
C ALA A 24 10.32 73.00 -23.99
N TYR A 25 10.65 73.12 -25.28
CA TYR A 25 10.64 72.01 -26.23
C TYR A 25 11.65 70.92 -25.85
N THR A 26 12.89 71.29 -25.50
CA THR A 26 13.92 70.33 -25.07
C THR A 26 13.55 69.64 -23.76
N LYS A 27 12.97 70.38 -22.80
CA LYS A 27 12.47 69.82 -21.53
C LYS A 27 11.33 68.83 -21.76
N GLU A 28 10.31 69.19 -22.54
CA GLU A 28 9.19 68.29 -22.85
C GLU A 28 9.61 67.09 -23.69
N LYS A 29 10.52 67.28 -24.66
CA LYS A 29 11.12 66.17 -25.42
C LYS A 29 11.93 65.23 -24.52
N GLY A 30 12.68 65.78 -23.56
CA GLY A 30 13.42 65.02 -22.55
C GLY A 30 12.50 64.18 -21.67
N LYS A 31 11.43 64.79 -21.13
CA LYS A 31 10.40 64.07 -20.36
C LYS A 31 9.72 62.96 -21.17
N ASN A 32 9.35 63.23 -22.41
CA ASN A 32 8.68 62.24 -23.26
C ASN A 32 9.63 61.08 -23.63
N LYS A 33 10.94 61.36 -23.79
CA LYS A 33 11.94 60.32 -23.95
C LYS A 33 12.06 59.45 -22.69
N ALA A 34 12.19 60.07 -21.51
CA ALA A 34 12.26 59.35 -20.24
C ALA A 34 10.99 58.51 -20.00
N LEU A 35 9.81 59.07 -20.24
CA LEU A 35 8.55 58.34 -20.11
C LEU A 35 8.47 57.11 -21.03
N LYS A 36 8.96 57.22 -22.27
CA LYS A 36 9.02 56.07 -23.19
C LYS A 36 9.99 54.99 -22.71
N GLU A 37 11.11 55.40 -22.13
CA GLU A 37 12.10 54.49 -21.56
C GLU A 37 11.53 53.77 -20.33
N ASP A 38 10.93 54.50 -19.39
CA ASP A 38 10.25 53.95 -18.22
C ASP A 38 9.12 52.97 -18.62
N VAL A 39 8.30 53.32 -19.61
CA VAL A 39 7.23 52.43 -20.12
C VAL A 39 7.81 51.17 -20.75
N PHE A 40 8.92 51.30 -21.48
CA PHE A 40 9.60 50.14 -22.07
C PHE A 40 10.22 49.22 -21.01
N GLU A 41 10.84 49.79 -19.99
CA GLU A 41 11.38 49.03 -18.85
C GLU A 41 10.25 48.32 -18.08
N LEU A 42 9.17 49.03 -17.76
CA LEU A 42 8.00 48.45 -17.08
C LEU A 42 7.38 47.30 -17.89
N GLU A 43 7.23 47.44 -19.21
CA GLU A 43 6.67 46.36 -20.02
C GLU A 43 7.61 45.16 -20.10
N ASN A 44 8.94 45.38 -20.16
CA ASN A 44 9.92 44.30 -20.10
C ASN A 44 9.92 43.59 -18.74
N GLU A 45 9.85 44.33 -17.63
CA GLU A 45 9.75 43.76 -16.28
C GLU A 45 8.46 42.94 -16.13
N LYS A 46 7.33 43.50 -16.58
CA LYS A 46 6.05 42.79 -16.61
C LYS A 46 6.13 41.50 -17.42
N GLN A 47 6.74 41.52 -18.61
CA GLN A 47 6.93 40.30 -19.41
C GLN A 47 7.83 39.28 -18.72
N LYS A 48 8.92 39.72 -18.07
CA LYS A 48 9.79 38.83 -17.27
C LYS A 48 9.03 38.20 -16.10
N ILE A 49 8.22 38.98 -15.39
CA ILE A 49 7.40 38.49 -14.27
C ILE A 49 6.36 37.48 -14.77
N ILE A 50 5.66 37.79 -15.88
CA ILE A 50 4.69 36.87 -16.50
C ILE A 50 5.36 35.57 -16.91
N ALA A 51 6.50 35.63 -17.60
CA ALA A 51 7.24 34.45 -18.03
C ALA A 51 7.68 33.60 -16.84
N LYS A 52 8.22 34.24 -15.79
CA LYS A 52 8.61 33.55 -14.54
C LYS A 52 7.43 32.80 -13.91
N PHE A 53 6.29 33.48 -13.72
CA PHE A 53 5.11 32.84 -13.14
C PHE A 53 4.51 31.74 -14.03
N GLN A 54 4.58 31.89 -15.36
CA GLN A 54 4.17 30.83 -16.28
C GLN A 54 5.05 29.59 -16.13
N THR A 55 6.37 29.75 -16.03
CA THR A 55 7.29 28.63 -15.79
C THR A 55 7.02 27.95 -14.45
N GLU A 56 6.94 28.72 -13.36
CA GLU A 56 6.63 28.18 -12.02
C GLU A 56 5.27 27.45 -12.00
N MET A 57 4.26 27.99 -12.67
CA MET A 57 2.94 27.37 -12.78
C MET A 57 2.99 26.03 -13.52
N GLU A 58 3.71 25.96 -14.64
CA GLU A 58 3.87 24.71 -15.40
C GLU A 58 4.67 23.66 -14.63
N GLU A 59 5.70 24.07 -13.87
CA GLU A 59 6.44 23.18 -12.98
C GLU A 59 5.55 22.59 -11.88
N ILE A 60 4.75 23.44 -11.22
CA ILE A 60 3.81 23.00 -10.18
C ILE A 60 2.76 22.05 -10.77
N LYS A 61 2.17 22.39 -11.93
CA LYS A 61 1.22 21.50 -12.63
C LYS A 61 1.84 20.15 -12.96
N LYS A 62 3.08 20.14 -13.47
CA LYS A 62 3.80 18.92 -13.80
C LYS A 62 4.08 18.08 -12.56
N GLN A 63 4.53 18.70 -11.48
CA GLN A 63 4.78 18.02 -10.21
C GLN A 63 3.49 17.42 -9.64
N HIS A 64 2.40 18.20 -9.60
CA HIS A 64 1.10 17.72 -9.13
C HIS A 64 0.58 16.57 -10.02
N SER A 65 0.72 16.67 -11.35
CA SER A 65 0.32 15.59 -12.27
C SER A 65 1.12 14.31 -12.02
N LEU A 66 2.43 14.42 -11.79
CA LEU A 66 3.28 13.29 -11.45
C LEU A 66 2.89 12.66 -10.10
N ASP A 67 2.58 13.48 -9.09
CA ASP A 67 2.19 12.98 -7.77
C ASP A 67 0.83 12.28 -7.80
N VAL A 68 -0.14 12.81 -8.56
CA VAL A 68 -1.43 12.13 -8.79
C VAL A 68 -1.21 10.77 -9.47
N LYS A 69 -0.41 10.71 -10.54
CA LYS A 69 -0.10 9.44 -11.23
C LYS A 69 0.61 8.44 -10.32
N LYS A 70 1.54 8.90 -9.49
CA LYS A 70 2.23 8.03 -8.52
C LYS A 70 1.26 7.46 -7.49
N ARG A 71 0.32 8.25 -6.98
CA ARG A 71 -0.71 7.79 -6.04
C ARG A 71 -1.67 6.80 -6.69
N GLU A 72 -2.11 7.09 -7.91
CA GLU A 72 -2.96 6.18 -8.69
C GLU A 72 -2.27 4.84 -8.92
N PHE A 73 -1.01 4.85 -9.37
CA PHE A 73 -0.23 3.62 -9.56
C PHE A 73 -0.09 2.82 -8.27
N LYS A 74 0.27 3.49 -7.16
CA LYS A 74 0.37 2.83 -5.83
C LYS A 74 -0.96 2.23 -5.40
N TYR A 75 -2.07 2.92 -5.61
CA TYR A 75 -3.40 2.42 -5.26
C TYR A 75 -3.75 1.17 -6.08
N ILE A 76 -3.52 1.19 -7.39
CA ILE A 76 -3.78 0.05 -8.28
C ILE A 76 -2.95 -1.17 -7.87
N ASP A 77 -1.65 -0.97 -7.67
CA ASP A 77 -0.71 -2.02 -7.24
C ASP A 77 -1.12 -2.60 -5.88
N LYS A 78 -1.43 -1.74 -4.89
CA LYS A 78 -1.94 -2.18 -3.58
C LYS A 78 -3.17 -3.05 -3.69
N ARG A 79 -4.17 -2.59 -4.45
CA ARG A 79 -5.44 -3.32 -4.64
C ARG A 79 -5.20 -4.69 -5.27
N GLU A 80 -4.32 -4.78 -6.27
CA GLU A 80 -3.99 -6.03 -6.95
C GLU A 80 -3.33 -7.03 -6.00
N GLN A 81 -2.30 -6.60 -5.26
CA GLN A 81 -1.61 -7.46 -4.28
C GLN A 81 -2.55 -7.90 -3.14
N PHE A 82 -3.39 -7.01 -2.61
CA PHE A 82 -4.36 -7.36 -1.58
C PHE A 82 -5.38 -8.39 -2.08
N THR A 83 -5.86 -8.23 -3.32
CA THR A 83 -6.77 -9.20 -3.95
C THR A 83 -6.10 -10.56 -4.12
N LYS A 84 -4.87 -10.58 -4.62
CA LYS A 84 -4.07 -11.81 -4.78
C LYS A 84 -3.88 -12.53 -3.45
N TYR A 85 -3.54 -11.79 -2.40
CA TYR A 85 -3.33 -12.34 -1.06
C TYR A 85 -4.60 -12.95 -0.46
N PHE A 86 -5.73 -12.25 -0.58
CA PHE A 86 -7.01 -12.79 -0.11
C PHE A 86 -7.42 -14.06 -0.84
N ALA A 87 -7.25 -14.10 -2.16
CA ALA A 87 -7.51 -15.32 -2.93
C ALA A 87 -6.63 -16.50 -2.47
N LEU A 88 -5.39 -16.21 -2.08
CA LEU A 88 -4.47 -17.22 -1.58
C LEU A 88 -4.83 -17.72 -0.16
N LEU A 89 -5.26 -16.82 0.74
CA LEU A 89 -5.81 -17.20 2.05
C LEU A 89 -7.08 -18.04 1.92
N GLU A 90 -8.01 -17.64 1.07
CA GLU A 90 -9.23 -18.41 0.79
C GLU A 90 -8.90 -19.78 0.18
N GLY A 91 -7.92 -19.83 -0.72
CA GLY A 91 -7.39 -21.07 -1.28
C GLY A 91 -6.84 -22.00 -0.20
N PHE A 92 -6.03 -21.48 0.73
CA PHE A 92 -5.51 -22.23 1.87
C PHE A 92 -6.63 -22.80 2.76
N HIS A 93 -7.63 -21.99 3.10
CA HIS A 93 -8.77 -22.44 3.91
C HIS A 93 -9.61 -23.50 3.20
N SER A 94 -9.91 -23.28 1.92
CA SER A 94 -10.66 -24.25 1.09
C SER A 94 -9.92 -25.58 1.00
N LYS A 95 -8.61 -25.54 0.73
CA LYS A 95 -7.74 -26.72 0.67
C LYS A 95 -7.69 -27.44 2.01
N THR A 96 -7.48 -26.73 3.12
CA THR A 96 -7.48 -27.30 4.47
C THR A 96 -8.81 -27.99 4.80
N ASN A 97 -9.94 -27.34 4.51
CA ASN A 97 -11.26 -27.94 4.72
C ASN A 97 -11.49 -29.18 3.83
N SER A 98 -11.02 -29.13 2.58
CA SER A 98 -11.11 -30.27 1.67
C SER A 98 -10.29 -31.46 2.16
N MET A 99 -9.10 -31.23 2.74
CA MET A 99 -8.25 -32.27 3.33
C MET A 99 -8.94 -32.99 4.50
N ILE A 100 -9.72 -32.26 5.31
CA ILE A 100 -10.49 -32.86 6.40
C ILE A 100 -11.53 -33.85 5.85
N VAL A 101 -12.29 -33.44 4.85
CA VAL A 101 -13.40 -34.26 4.31
C VAL A 101 -12.90 -35.38 3.41
N GLN A 102 -11.92 -35.10 2.53
CA GLN A 102 -11.48 -36.03 1.50
C GLN A 102 -10.40 -37.00 1.96
N SER A 103 -9.65 -36.65 3.01
CA SER A 103 -8.51 -37.45 3.47
C SER A 103 -8.69 -37.89 4.91
N PHE A 104 -8.84 -36.94 5.85
CA PHE A 104 -8.90 -37.28 7.28
C PHE A 104 -10.11 -38.16 7.65
N GLN A 105 -11.30 -37.83 7.16
CA GLN A 105 -12.52 -38.62 7.44
C GLN A 105 -12.44 -40.09 6.97
N PRO A 106 -11.99 -40.38 5.74
CA PRO A 106 -11.71 -41.76 5.34
C PRO A 106 -10.65 -42.46 6.21
N ILE A 107 -9.54 -41.77 6.51
CA ILE A 107 -8.45 -42.32 7.33
C ILE A 107 -8.95 -42.76 8.71
N ILE A 108 -9.73 -41.90 9.40
CA ILE A 108 -10.26 -42.24 10.72
C ILE A 108 -11.34 -43.33 10.62
N GLY A 109 -12.15 -43.34 9.56
CA GLY A 109 -13.17 -44.36 9.33
C GLY A 109 -12.58 -45.76 9.14
N GLU A 110 -11.58 -45.89 8.25
CA GLU A 110 -10.86 -47.15 8.03
C GLU A 110 -10.15 -47.62 9.30
N PHE A 111 -9.50 -46.70 10.01
CA PHE A 111 -8.86 -47.00 11.28
C PHE A 111 -9.85 -47.54 12.31
N LEU A 112 -10.98 -46.86 12.53
CA LEU A 112 -11.98 -47.27 13.52
C LEU A 112 -12.56 -48.66 13.22
N VAL A 113 -12.83 -48.97 11.94
CA VAL A 113 -13.33 -50.29 11.54
C VAL A 113 -12.31 -51.38 11.85
N ALA A 114 -11.04 -51.16 11.52
CA ALA A 114 -9.97 -52.13 11.75
C ALA A 114 -9.65 -52.28 13.25
N PHE A 115 -9.68 -51.18 14.00
CA PHE A 115 -9.36 -51.16 15.43
C PHE A 115 -10.45 -51.82 16.28
N MET A 116 -11.73 -51.60 15.96
CA MET A 116 -12.84 -52.16 16.76
C MET A 116 -13.14 -53.64 16.47
N ASN A 117 -12.90 -54.11 15.24
CA ASN A 117 -13.28 -55.46 14.81
C ASN A 117 -12.08 -56.43 14.68
N GLY A 118 -10.85 -55.91 14.73
CA GLY A 118 -9.64 -56.69 14.53
C GLY A 118 -9.10 -57.35 15.80
N THR A 119 -8.30 -58.38 15.60
CA THR A 119 -7.39 -58.98 16.58
C THR A 119 -6.32 -57.97 17.05
N GLN A 120 -5.60 -58.29 18.12
CA GLN A 120 -4.53 -57.43 18.65
C GLN A 120 -3.47 -57.07 17.58
N GLU A 121 -3.06 -58.05 16.77
CA GLU A 121 -2.17 -57.83 15.62
C GLU A 121 -2.78 -56.88 14.58
N GLU A 122 -4.05 -57.05 14.23
CA GLU A 122 -4.75 -56.18 13.27
C GLU A 122 -4.93 -54.75 13.80
N GLN A 123 -5.17 -54.59 15.11
CA GLN A 123 -5.22 -53.29 15.78
C GLN A 123 -3.87 -52.57 15.72
N ASN A 124 -2.77 -53.28 15.95
CA ASN A 124 -1.42 -52.72 15.85
C ASN A 124 -1.09 -52.27 14.41
N VAL A 125 -1.50 -53.06 13.41
CA VAL A 125 -1.37 -52.68 11.99
C VAL A 125 -2.23 -51.45 11.67
N ALA A 126 -3.46 -51.39 12.19
CA ALA A 126 -4.35 -50.24 12.02
C ALA A 126 -3.74 -48.96 12.62
N ILE A 127 -3.19 -49.02 13.84
CA ILE A 127 -2.49 -47.90 14.48
C ILE A 127 -1.32 -47.41 13.62
N HIS A 128 -0.50 -48.34 13.13
CA HIS A 128 0.64 -47.99 12.28
C HIS A 128 0.20 -47.33 10.96
N ASN A 129 -0.81 -47.86 10.29
CA ASN A 129 -1.35 -47.30 9.05
C ASN A 129 -1.96 -45.92 9.28
N PHE A 130 -2.73 -45.73 10.36
CA PHE A 130 -3.28 -44.45 10.74
C PHE A 130 -2.18 -43.41 10.99
N SER A 131 -1.15 -43.77 11.77
CA SER A 131 -0.01 -42.90 12.04
C SER A 131 0.71 -42.45 10.75
N ASN A 132 0.93 -43.38 9.82
CA ASN A 132 1.53 -43.04 8.52
C ASN A 132 0.65 -42.09 7.70
N SER A 133 -0.65 -42.36 7.61
CA SER A 133 -1.59 -41.50 6.89
C SER A 133 -1.69 -40.10 7.50
N ILE A 134 -1.69 -39.97 8.83
CA ILE A 134 -1.65 -38.68 9.53
C ILE A 134 -0.34 -37.92 9.27
N ASN A 135 0.80 -38.62 9.21
CA ASN A 135 2.07 -38.00 8.87
C ASN A 135 2.08 -37.43 7.44
N VAL A 136 1.55 -38.18 6.47
CA VAL A 136 1.39 -37.70 5.08
C VAL A 136 0.48 -36.48 5.03
N LEU A 137 -0.66 -36.53 5.71
CA LEU A 137 -1.61 -35.40 5.78
C LEU A 137 -0.97 -34.16 6.43
N SER A 138 -0.18 -34.35 7.48
CA SER A 138 0.53 -33.28 8.17
C SER A 138 1.62 -32.66 7.28
N GLN A 139 2.30 -33.45 6.46
CA GLN A 139 3.27 -32.95 5.48
C GLN A 139 2.59 -32.10 4.40
N GLU A 140 1.44 -32.55 3.87
CA GLU A 140 0.66 -31.78 2.90
C GLU A 140 0.21 -30.44 3.50
N LEU A 141 -0.31 -30.44 4.72
CA LEU A 141 -0.74 -29.21 5.41
C LEU A 141 0.43 -28.24 5.63
N ASN A 142 1.62 -28.75 5.97
CA ASN A 142 2.81 -27.94 6.14
C ASN A 142 3.31 -27.34 4.81
N ASN A 143 3.17 -28.05 3.69
CA ASN A 143 3.51 -27.53 2.37
C ASN A 143 2.58 -26.39 1.96
N GLU A 144 1.28 -26.50 2.25
CA GLU A 144 0.31 -25.42 2.02
C GLU A 144 0.63 -24.20 2.89
N LEU A 145 1.00 -24.41 4.16
CA LEU A 145 1.45 -23.34 5.05
C LEU A 145 2.72 -22.64 4.53
N LEU A 146 3.68 -23.40 4.01
CA LEU A 146 4.91 -22.83 3.45
C LEU A 146 4.62 -21.99 2.19
N THR A 147 3.71 -22.45 1.36
CA THR A 147 3.25 -21.71 0.18
C THR A 147 2.61 -20.38 0.59
N LEU A 148 1.73 -20.41 1.59
CA LEU A 148 1.11 -19.21 2.16
C LEU A 148 2.15 -18.20 2.69
N LYS A 149 3.15 -18.68 3.43
CA LYS A 149 4.25 -17.84 3.94
C LYS A 149 5.02 -17.17 2.81
N THR A 150 5.39 -17.95 1.80
CA THR A 150 6.23 -17.47 0.69
C THR A 150 5.52 -16.40 -0.13
N GLU A 151 4.23 -16.59 -0.41
CA GLU A 151 3.43 -15.65 -1.20
C GLU A 151 3.02 -14.38 -0.41
N THR A 152 3.09 -14.42 0.93
CA THR A 152 2.83 -13.24 1.78
C THR A 152 3.88 -12.13 1.58
N HIS A 153 5.09 -12.46 1.13
CA HIS A 153 6.16 -11.48 0.91
C HIS A 153 5.80 -10.37 -0.09
N GLY A 154 4.99 -10.66 -1.11
CA GLY A 154 4.57 -9.66 -2.09
C GLY A 154 3.76 -8.52 -1.47
N VAL A 155 2.90 -8.85 -0.49
CA VAL A 155 2.10 -7.87 0.25
C VAL A 155 2.98 -7.04 1.18
N ARG A 156 4.01 -7.63 1.78
CA ARG A 156 4.89 -6.92 2.72
C ARG A 156 5.63 -5.72 2.10
N LEU A 157 5.88 -5.76 0.80
CA LEU A 157 6.57 -4.67 0.08
C LEU A 157 5.74 -3.39 -0.06
N ILE A 158 4.42 -3.53 -0.04
CA ILE A 158 3.47 -2.44 -0.31
C ILE A 158 2.64 -2.07 0.91
N SER A 159 2.68 -2.89 1.97
CA SER A 159 1.90 -2.71 3.19
C SER A 159 2.45 -1.61 4.08
N SER A 160 1.58 -1.00 4.89
CA SER A 160 2.04 -0.20 6.02
C SER A 160 2.73 -1.07 7.08
N VAL A 161 3.45 -0.43 8.00
CA VAL A 161 4.05 -1.08 9.17
C VAL A 161 2.99 -1.79 10.01
N GLU A 162 1.80 -1.19 10.15
CA GLU A 162 0.69 -1.78 10.91
C GLU A 162 0.17 -3.06 10.26
N LEU A 163 -0.01 -3.07 8.94
CA LEU A 163 -0.42 -4.26 8.21
C LEU A 163 0.68 -5.34 8.23
N ASP A 164 1.95 -4.96 8.11
CA ASP A 164 3.07 -5.92 8.20
C ASP A 164 3.11 -6.64 9.55
N LEU A 165 2.88 -5.92 10.66
CA LEU A 165 2.75 -6.52 11.99
C LEU A 165 1.58 -7.49 12.09
N LEU A 166 0.41 -7.13 11.54
CA LEU A 166 -0.76 -8.01 11.51
C LEU A 166 -0.52 -9.28 10.66
N LEU A 167 0.22 -9.15 9.55
CA LEU A 167 0.61 -10.29 8.72
C LEU A 167 1.57 -11.23 9.45
N ASN A 168 2.50 -10.70 10.26
CA ASN A 168 3.37 -11.50 11.13
C ASN A 168 2.56 -12.23 12.22
N GLU A 169 1.60 -11.56 12.85
CA GLU A 169 0.71 -12.19 13.82
C GLU A 169 -0.13 -13.30 13.17
N LEU A 170 -0.64 -13.08 11.95
CA LEU A 170 -1.43 -14.06 11.23
C LEU A 170 -0.59 -15.30 10.89
N GLU A 171 0.63 -15.10 10.39
CA GLU A 171 1.56 -16.18 10.10
C GLU A 171 1.84 -17.03 11.35
N PHE A 172 2.09 -16.37 12.48
CA PHE A 172 2.31 -17.04 13.76
C PHE A 172 1.08 -17.83 14.21
N ALA A 173 -0.11 -17.23 14.13
CA ALA A 173 -1.36 -17.86 14.55
C ALA A 173 -1.71 -19.07 13.68
N VAL A 174 -1.56 -18.97 12.35
CA VAL A 174 -1.80 -20.09 11.43
C VAL A 174 -0.79 -21.20 11.69
N THR A 175 0.50 -20.88 11.84
CA THR A 175 1.54 -21.87 12.18
C THR A 175 1.21 -22.59 13.48
N LYS A 176 0.81 -21.84 14.51
CA LYS A 176 0.42 -22.41 15.80
C LYS A 176 -0.80 -23.33 15.65
N SER A 177 -1.85 -22.88 14.95
CA SER A 177 -3.05 -23.69 14.75
C SER A 177 -2.79 -24.96 13.95
N THR A 178 -1.90 -24.91 12.95
CA THR A 178 -1.45 -26.10 12.22
C THR A 178 -0.70 -27.07 13.15
N ASN A 179 0.23 -26.57 13.96
CA ASN A 179 0.98 -27.39 14.90
C ASN A 179 0.09 -28.03 15.98
N ASP A 180 -0.89 -27.28 16.51
CA ASP A 180 -1.85 -27.76 17.50
C ASP A 180 -2.73 -28.87 16.89
N ALA A 181 -3.13 -28.74 15.62
CA ALA A 181 -3.91 -29.76 14.90
C ALA A 181 -3.07 -31.02 14.62
N THR A 182 -1.81 -30.85 14.22
CA THR A 182 -0.87 -31.97 14.07
C THR A 182 -0.61 -32.67 15.41
N ALA A 183 -0.45 -31.93 16.50
CA ALA A 183 -0.23 -32.51 17.82
C ALA A 183 -1.44 -33.35 18.29
N MET A 184 -2.66 -32.85 18.05
CA MET A 184 -3.90 -33.58 18.35
C MET A 184 -4.00 -34.88 17.55
N THR A 185 -3.81 -34.81 16.23
CA THR A 185 -3.90 -36.01 15.35
C THR A 185 -2.80 -37.03 15.62
N GLN A 186 -1.59 -36.58 15.98
CA GLN A 186 -0.51 -37.46 16.46
C GLN A 186 -0.80 -38.08 17.83
N PHE A 187 -1.53 -37.39 18.72
CA PHE A 187 -1.96 -37.99 19.97
C PHE A 187 -3.02 -39.08 19.74
N MET A 188 -3.93 -38.86 18.78
CA MET A 188 -4.95 -39.85 18.39
C MET A 188 -4.35 -41.15 17.84
N SER A 189 -3.11 -41.15 17.36
CA SER A 189 -2.44 -42.36 16.89
C SER A 189 -1.78 -43.18 18.01
N LYS A 190 -1.81 -42.70 19.26
CA LYS A 190 -1.17 -43.37 20.38
C LYS A 190 -2.14 -44.30 21.14
N PRO A 191 -1.66 -45.44 21.68
CA PRO A 191 -2.49 -46.36 22.45
C PRO A 191 -3.19 -45.71 23.67
N GLU A 192 -2.55 -44.74 24.31
CA GLU A 192 -3.06 -44.04 25.49
C GLU A 192 -4.38 -43.32 25.21
N PHE A 193 -4.54 -42.76 24.01
CA PHE A 193 -5.79 -42.13 23.60
C PHE A 193 -6.93 -43.14 23.49
N TRP A 194 -6.65 -44.33 22.97
CA TRP A 194 -7.67 -45.38 22.82
C TRP A 194 -8.02 -46.05 24.14
N ALA A 195 -7.11 -45.99 25.13
CA ALA A 195 -7.40 -46.40 26.50
C ALA A 195 -8.28 -45.39 27.24
N ASP A 196 -8.08 -44.09 27.01
CA ASP A 196 -8.89 -43.01 27.59
C ASP A 196 -9.01 -41.82 26.64
N GLN A 197 -10.15 -41.71 25.97
CA GLN A 197 -10.43 -40.63 25.02
C GLN A 197 -10.56 -39.26 25.70
N SER A 198 -10.81 -39.20 27.01
CA SER A 198 -10.92 -37.93 27.74
C SER A 198 -9.60 -37.15 27.75
N LEU A 199 -8.48 -37.84 27.53
CA LEU A 199 -7.15 -37.25 27.40
C LEU A 199 -6.99 -36.36 26.16
N LEU A 200 -7.93 -36.42 25.20
CA LEU A 200 -7.93 -35.55 24.01
C LEU A 200 -8.40 -34.12 24.33
N LYS A 201 -9.16 -33.93 25.41
CA LYS A 201 -9.81 -32.65 25.73
C LYS A 201 -8.86 -31.44 25.79
N PRO A 202 -7.66 -31.52 26.37
CA PRO A 202 -6.71 -30.40 26.35
C PRO A 202 -6.29 -30.00 24.93
N TYR A 203 -6.16 -30.97 24.01
CA TYR A 203 -5.81 -30.73 22.61
C TYR A 203 -6.97 -30.08 21.85
N GLU A 204 -8.20 -30.50 22.11
CA GLU A 204 -9.40 -29.88 21.54
C GLU A 204 -9.53 -28.41 21.97
N GLU A 205 -9.38 -28.14 23.27
CA GLU A 205 -9.43 -26.78 23.81
C GLU A 205 -8.32 -25.89 23.25
N GLN A 206 -7.12 -26.44 23.05
CA GLN A 206 -6.01 -25.73 22.45
C GLN A 206 -6.26 -25.43 20.97
N ASN A 207 -6.75 -26.39 20.20
CA ASN A 207 -7.11 -26.22 18.80
C ASN A 207 -8.23 -25.21 18.57
N LEU A 208 -9.25 -25.21 19.44
CA LEU A 208 -10.32 -24.23 19.38
C LEU A 208 -9.76 -22.81 19.60
N LYS A 209 -8.93 -22.62 20.63
CA LYS A 209 -8.30 -21.32 20.92
C LYS A 209 -7.39 -20.83 19.80
N SER A 210 -6.59 -21.72 19.20
CA SER A 210 -5.73 -21.35 18.08
C SER A 210 -6.52 -21.00 16.83
N GLY A 211 -7.59 -21.76 16.53
CA GLY A 211 -8.49 -21.49 15.42
C GLY A 211 -9.24 -20.16 15.56
N GLU A 212 -9.77 -19.87 16.74
CA GLU A 212 -10.40 -18.57 17.05
C GLU A 212 -9.41 -17.41 16.87
N LYS A 213 -8.14 -17.60 17.29
CA LYS A 213 -7.11 -16.57 17.15
C LYS A 213 -6.77 -16.29 15.68
N VAL A 214 -6.72 -17.31 14.84
CA VAL A 214 -6.55 -17.16 13.39
C VAL A 214 -7.68 -16.33 12.80
N ALA A 215 -8.94 -16.65 13.13
CA ALA A 215 -10.10 -15.92 12.64
C ALA A 215 -10.10 -14.45 13.09
N GLU A 216 -9.72 -14.19 14.35
CA GLU A 216 -9.61 -12.83 14.91
C GLU A 216 -8.58 -11.99 14.13
N ILE A 217 -7.36 -12.51 13.95
CA ILE A 217 -6.28 -11.76 13.28
C ILE A 217 -6.60 -11.60 11.79
N HIS A 218 -7.17 -12.62 11.15
CA HIS A 218 -7.60 -12.55 9.77
C HIS A 218 -8.57 -11.38 9.53
N GLU A 219 -9.53 -11.19 10.45
CA GLU A 219 -10.45 -10.05 10.36
C GLU A 219 -9.72 -8.70 10.50
N LYS A 220 -8.74 -8.61 11.40
CA LYS A 220 -7.93 -7.39 11.57
C LYS A 220 -7.12 -7.06 10.31
N VAL A 221 -6.48 -8.07 9.70
CA VAL A 221 -5.76 -7.91 8.42
C VAL A 221 -6.70 -7.37 7.34
N LYS A 222 -7.91 -7.95 7.22
CA LYS A 222 -8.92 -7.50 6.26
C LYS A 222 -9.32 -6.03 6.48
N LEU A 223 -9.59 -5.66 7.72
CA LEU A 223 -9.99 -4.29 8.07
C LEU A 223 -8.86 -3.29 7.79
N GLN A 224 -7.62 -3.66 8.10
CA GLN A 224 -6.45 -2.81 7.85
C GLN A 224 -6.19 -2.62 6.35
N MET A 225 -6.29 -3.69 5.55
CA MET A 225 -6.17 -3.57 4.09
C MET A 225 -7.24 -2.64 3.50
N LYS A 226 -8.48 -2.72 3.98
CA LYS A 226 -9.55 -1.79 3.58
C LYS A 226 -9.24 -0.35 3.98
N ALA A 227 -8.72 -0.14 5.19
CA ALA A 227 -8.32 1.17 5.67
C ALA A 227 -7.21 1.77 4.79
N GLU A 228 -6.19 0.98 4.43
CA GLU A 228 -5.11 1.43 3.55
C GLU A 228 -5.56 1.82 2.15
N LEU A 229 -6.58 1.15 1.61
CA LEU A 229 -7.14 1.50 0.29
C LEU A 229 -7.98 2.79 0.34
N ASN A 230 -8.52 3.16 1.50
CA ASN A 230 -9.33 4.36 1.67
C ASN A 230 -8.50 5.64 1.91
N VAL A 231 -7.20 5.50 2.21
CA VAL A 231 -6.27 6.62 2.35
C VAL A 231 -5.61 6.89 0.98
N ILE A 232 -6.21 7.76 0.16
CA ILE A 232 -5.66 8.24 -1.13
C ILE A 232 -5.22 9.71 -1.00
#